data_AF-A0A0S4LKL2-F1
#
_entry.id   AF-A0A0S4LKL2-F1
#
_cell.length_a   1.000
_cell.length_b   1.000
_cell.length_c   1.000
_cell.angle_alpha   90.00
_cell.angle_beta   90.00
_cell.angle_gamma   90.00
#
_symmetry.space_group_name_H-M   'P 1'
#
loop_
_entity.id
_entity.type
_entity.pdbx_description
1 polymer ?
#
loop_
_entity_poly.entity_id
_entity_poly.type
_entity_poly.pdbx_seq_one_letter_code
_entity_poly.pdbx_strand_id
1 'polypeptide(L)'
;MPGSPSIAPPLDKDPMPFISFHHIGKDDGATPLRKLGTNEAYAVPNFELAEELIAHGANSARIAISPPESTESRPREYSQAAPGTPLIPTSPFEFKRSIVIVLPTYNERANLEALVRAISRYLVADIVVVDDNSPDGTGELADQLSCRYGHVHVLHRPNKEGLGPAYLAGFAWALQRNYHLIIEMDCDFSHAPWDLPRLVHRCHTADLVIGSRYVPGGGTENWNARRRFISRCGNTYVSLFLGSTIHDWTGGFRCYRRELLARMNLATVQAKGYIFQVELAWRAVQLGADVDELPIRFCDRIEGQSKLGWQSIVEALMEVPKMYLRA
;
A
#
# COMPACT_ATOMS: atom_id res chain seq x y z
N MET A 1 38.21 -23.31 -33.96
CA MET A 1 36.76 -23.04 -34.03
C MET A 1 36.04 -24.02 -33.11
N PRO A 2 35.84 -23.71 -31.82
CA PRO A 2 35.04 -24.54 -30.93
C PRO A 2 33.55 -24.23 -31.13
N GLY A 3 32.73 -25.28 -31.21
CA GLY A 3 31.32 -25.22 -31.54
C GLY A 3 30.47 -24.46 -30.54
N SER A 4 29.51 -23.71 -31.07
CA SER A 4 28.46 -23.00 -30.34
C SER A 4 27.65 -23.97 -29.46
N PRO A 5 27.45 -23.70 -28.16
CA PRO A 5 26.53 -24.49 -27.35
C PRO A 5 25.09 -24.20 -27.81
N SER A 6 24.41 -25.25 -28.26
CA SER A 6 22.97 -25.27 -28.52
C SER A 6 22.24 -24.85 -27.25
N ILE A 7 21.60 -23.68 -27.27
CA ILE A 7 20.68 -23.24 -26.23
C ILE A 7 19.49 -24.21 -26.25
N ALA A 8 19.36 -25.00 -25.18
CA ALA A 8 18.18 -25.81 -24.95
C ALA A 8 16.94 -24.89 -24.92
N PRO A 9 15.80 -25.30 -25.51
CA PRO A 9 14.58 -24.51 -25.44
C PRO A 9 14.18 -24.32 -23.97
N PRO A 10 13.53 -23.20 -23.61
CA PRO A 10 13.10 -22.99 -22.24
C PRO A 10 12.17 -24.13 -21.81
N LEU A 11 12.40 -24.62 -20.58
CA LEU A 11 11.55 -25.56 -19.86
C LEU A 11 10.07 -25.19 -20.02
N ASP A 12 9.25 -26.23 -20.20
CA ASP A 12 7.80 -26.20 -20.30
C ASP A 12 7.18 -25.05 -19.50
N LYS A 13 6.56 -24.10 -20.21
CA LYS A 13 5.56 -23.23 -19.62
C LYS A 13 4.37 -24.14 -19.33
N ASP A 14 4.23 -24.57 -18.08
CA ASP A 14 2.92 -25.04 -17.62
C ASP A 14 1.87 -24.04 -18.10
N PRO A 15 0.77 -24.50 -18.72
CA PRO A 15 -0.25 -23.60 -19.22
C PRO A 15 -0.74 -22.76 -18.05
N MET A 16 -0.61 -21.43 -18.18
CA MET A 16 -1.12 -20.49 -17.19
C MET A 16 -2.58 -20.86 -16.89
N PRO A 17 -2.98 -20.97 -15.62
CA PRO A 17 -4.32 -21.41 -15.26
C PRO A 17 -5.35 -20.52 -15.94
N PHE A 18 -6.30 -21.13 -16.66
CA PHE A 18 -7.39 -20.40 -17.30
C PHE A 18 -8.26 -19.73 -16.23
N ILE A 19 -8.44 -18.41 -16.34
CA ILE A 19 -9.23 -17.60 -15.41
C ILE A 19 -10.60 -17.33 -16.04
N SER A 20 -11.66 -17.66 -15.34
CA SER A 20 -13.03 -17.32 -15.75
C SER A 20 -13.42 -15.96 -15.17
N PHE A 21 -13.71 -14.99 -16.04
CA PHE A 21 -14.13 -13.65 -15.63
C PHE A 21 -15.65 -13.53 -15.60
N HIS A 22 -16.18 -13.06 -14.47
CA HIS A 22 -17.57 -12.66 -14.28
C HIS A 22 -17.64 -11.14 -14.48
N HIS A 23 -18.14 -10.71 -15.64
CA HIS A 23 -18.27 -9.29 -15.96
C HIS A 23 -19.44 -8.69 -15.17
N ILE A 24 -19.18 -7.58 -14.48
CA ILE A 24 -20.20 -6.82 -13.73
C ILE A 24 -20.24 -5.41 -14.33
N GLY A 25 -21.37 -5.04 -14.91
CA GLY A 25 -21.64 -3.72 -15.47
C GLY A 25 -22.11 -2.71 -14.42
N LYS A 26 -22.26 -1.45 -14.83
CA LYS A 26 -22.75 -0.37 -13.94
C LYS A 26 -24.18 -0.62 -13.45
N ASP A 27 -25.03 -1.23 -14.28
CA ASP A 27 -26.45 -1.47 -13.96
C ASP A 27 -26.65 -2.75 -13.13
N ASP A 28 -25.62 -3.60 -13.00
CA ASP A 28 -25.71 -4.87 -12.28
C ASP A 28 -25.62 -4.70 -10.76
N GLY A 29 -25.20 -3.52 -10.28
CA GLY A 29 -25.09 -3.16 -8.86
C GLY A 29 -24.42 -4.22 -7.97
N ALA A 30 -24.59 -4.10 -6.66
CA ALA A 30 -24.30 -5.18 -5.72
C ALA A 30 -25.42 -6.25 -5.71
N THR A 31 -25.68 -6.90 -6.86
CA THR A 31 -26.36 -8.21 -6.89
C THR A 31 -25.66 -9.13 -5.87
N PRO A 32 -26.35 -9.99 -5.08
CA PRO A 32 -25.72 -10.75 -4.01
C PRO A 32 -24.43 -11.42 -4.51
N LEU A 33 -23.30 -10.99 -3.93
CA LEU A 33 -21.98 -11.42 -4.36
C LEU A 33 -21.91 -12.94 -4.32
N ARG A 34 -21.81 -13.56 -5.50
CA ARG A 34 -21.56 -14.99 -5.60
C ARG A 34 -20.18 -15.30 -5.03
N LYS A 35 -20.06 -16.35 -4.23
CA LYS A 35 -18.74 -16.86 -3.83
C LYS A 35 -17.95 -17.33 -5.06
N LEU A 36 -16.82 -16.67 -5.33
CA LEU A 36 -15.91 -17.02 -6.42
C LEU A 36 -15.14 -18.32 -6.10
N GLY A 37 -15.01 -19.19 -7.10
CA GLY A 37 -14.07 -20.30 -7.10
C GLY A 37 -12.61 -19.85 -7.22
N THR A 38 -11.68 -20.78 -7.06
CA THR A 38 -10.22 -20.50 -7.06
C THR A 38 -9.70 -19.93 -8.37
N ASN A 39 -10.38 -20.18 -9.51
CA ASN A 39 -10.04 -19.67 -10.84
C ASN A 39 -11.05 -18.64 -11.37
N GLU A 40 -11.94 -18.12 -10.51
CA GLU A 40 -12.96 -17.15 -10.93
C GLU A 40 -12.63 -15.74 -10.43
N ALA A 41 -12.83 -14.72 -11.27
CA ALA A 41 -12.56 -13.33 -10.93
C ALA A 41 -13.74 -12.45 -11.33
N TYR A 42 -13.91 -11.31 -10.67
CA TYR A 42 -14.78 -10.25 -11.17
C TYR A 42 -14.02 -9.40 -12.17
N ALA A 43 -14.65 -9.06 -13.29
CA ALA A 43 -14.16 -8.04 -14.22
C ALA A 43 -15.08 -6.83 -14.16
N VAL A 44 -14.53 -5.67 -13.82
CA VAL A 44 -15.29 -4.42 -13.64
C VAL A 44 -14.75 -3.30 -14.53
N PRO A 45 -15.62 -2.39 -15.02
CA PRO A 45 -15.24 -1.37 -15.98
C PRO A 45 -14.61 -0.12 -15.35
N ASN A 46 -14.50 -0.03 -14.02
CA ASN A 46 -13.91 1.14 -13.35
C ASN A 46 -13.58 0.84 -11.88
N PHE A 47 -12.89 1.78 -11.25
CA PHE A 47 -12.49 1.71 -9.85
C PHE A 47 -13.67 1.81 -8.89
N GLU A 48 -14.68 2.63 -9.21
CA GLU A 48 -15.84 2.85 -8.35
C GLU A 48 -16.60 1.54 -8.10
N LEU A 49 -16.86 0.77 -9.16
CA LEU A 49 -17.53 -0.52 -9.02
C LEU A 49 -16.65 -1.54 -8.31
N ALA A 50 -15.33 -1.53 -8.53
CA ALA A 50 -14.40 -2.38 -7.78
C ALA A 50 -14.52 -2.14 -6.28
N GLU A 51 -14.56 -0.87 -5.87
CA GLU A 51 -14.67 -0.46 -4.48
C GLU A 51 -16.02 -0.80 -3.88
N GLU A 52 -17.11 -0.63 -4.63
CA GLU A 52 -18.45 -1.05 -4.21
C GLU A 52 -18.51 -2.55 -3.92
N LEU A 53 -17.99 -3.39 -4.83
CA LEU A 53 -17.94 -4.84 -4.61
C LEU A 53 -17.11 -5.21 -3.38
N ILE A 54 -15.99 -4.53 -3.14
CA ILE A 54 -15.12 -4.77 -1.98
C ILE A 54 -15.82 -4.37 -0.68
N ALA A 55 -16.52 -3.24 -0.67
CA ALA A 55 -17.34 -2.82 0.47
C ALA A 55 -18.41 -3.86 0.82
N HIS A 56 -18.93 -4.58 -0.17
CA HIS A 56 -19.87 -5.69 -0.01
C HIS A 56 -19.21 -7.05 0.27
N GLY A 57 -17.89 -7.12 0.39
CA GLY A 57 -17.15 -8.30 0.83
C GLY A 57 -16.36 -9.03 -0.26
N ALA A 58 -16.29 -8.51 -1.49
CA ALA A 58 -15.41 -9.07 -2.51
C ALA A 58 -13.93 -8.96 -2.09
N ASN A 59 -13.13 -9.95 -2.45
CA ASN A 59 -11.69 -9.91 -2.21
C ASN A 59 -11.02 -9.04 -3.29
N SER A 60 -10.31 -7.98 -2.89
CA SER A 60 -9.64 -7.05 -3.82
C SER A 60 -8.64 -7.75 -4.75
N ALA A 61 -8.00 -8.84 -4.30
CA ALA A 61 -7.09 -9.65 -5.11
C ALA A 61 -7.77 -10.39 -6.27
N ARG A 62 -9.11 -10.43 -6.30
CA ARG A 62 -9.95 -11.16 -7.26
C ARG A 62 -10.76 -10.26 -8.17
N ILE A 63 -10.44 -8.97 -8.22
CA ILE A 63 -11.10 -7.99 -9.08
C ILE A 63 -10.10 -7.51 -10.15
N ALA A 64 -10.46 -7.75 -11.41
CA ALA A 64 -9.82 -7.16 -12.57
C ALA A 64 -10.52 -5.85 -12.93
N ILE A 65 -9.79 -4.74 -12.83
CA ILE A 65 -10.28 -3.41 -13.20
C ILE A 65 -9.83 -3.14 -14.63
N SER A 66 -10.78 -3.21 -15.56
CA SER A 66 -10.51 -3.05 -16.98
C SER A 66 -11.40 -1.93 -17.50
N PRO A 67 -10.94 -0.66 -17.44
CA PRO A 67 -11.67 0.45 -18.02
C PRO A 67 -11.96 0.16 -19.50
N PRO A 68 -13.20 0.32 -19.98
CA PRO A 68 -13.45 0.29 -21.41
C PRO A 68 -12.70 1.48 -22.01
N GLU A 69 -11.59 1.23 -22.70
CA GLU A 69 -10.80 2.30 -23.30
C GLU A 69 -11.55 2.93 -24.48
N SER A 70 -11.25 4.19 -24.73
CA SER A 70 -11.74 5.01 -25.84
C SER A 70 -11.48 4.32 -27.18
N THR A 71 -12.51 3.68 -27.74
CA THR A 71 -12.69 3.19 -29.12
C THR A 71 -11.59 2.39 -29.85
N GLU A 72 -10.32 2.37 -29.43
CA GLU A 72 -9.20 1.85 -30.23
C GLU A 72 -8.30 0.83 -29.53
N SER A 73 -8.51 0.53 -28.24
CA SER A 73 -7.64 -0.40 -27.50
C SER A 73 -8.43 -1.47 -26.75
N ARG A 74 -7.90 -2.69 -26.81
CA ARG A 74 -8.50 -3.90 -26.22
C ARG A 74 -8.60 -3.75 -24.69
N PRO A 75 -9.62 -4.37 -24.05
CA PRO A 75 -9.71 -4.39 -22.59
C PRO A 75 -8.41 -4.88 -21.96
N ARG A 76 -7.98 -4.25 -20.86
CA ARG A 76 -6.78 -4.65 -20.10
C ARG A 76 -6.88 -6.10 -19.68
N GLU A 77 -5.92 -6.90 -20.13
CA GLU A 77 -5.84 -8.32 -19.84
C GLU A 77 -5.19 -8.55 -18.46
N TYR A 78 -5.60 -9.61 -17.79
CA TYR A 78 -5.09 -10.04 -16.50
C TYR A 78 -4.60 -11.48 -16.57
N SER A 79 -3.59 -11.79 -15.77
CA SER A 79 -3.01 -13.11 -15.61
C SER A 79 -3.02 -13.51 -14.14
N GLN A 80 -2.84 -14.80 -13.86
CA GLN A 80 -2.77 -15.34 -12.51
C GLN A 80 -1.65 -16.37 -12.49
N ALA A 81 -0.74 -16.26 -11.52
CA ALA A 81 0.44 -17.11 -11.46
C ALA A 81 0.08 -18.57 -11.09
N ALA A 82 -0.92 -18.75 -10.22
CA ALA A 82 -1.47 -20.05 -9.84
C ALA A 82 -2.94 -19.90 -9.38
N PRO A 83 -3.76 -20.97 -9.43
CA PRO A 83 -5.11 -20.96 -8.86
C PRO A 83 -5.15 -20.38 -7.45
N GLY A 84 -6.08 -19.47 -7.19
CA GLY A 84 -6.21 -18.83 -5.87
C GLY A 84 -5.32 -17.61 -5.62
N THR A 85 -4.32 -17.33 -6.48
CA THR A 85 -3.40 -16.19 -6.30
C THR A 85 -3.97 -14.86 -6.79
N PRO A 86 -3.38 -13.70 -6.43
CA PRO A 86 -3.83 -12.40 -6.91
C PRO A 86 -3.75 -12.27 -8.44
N LEU A 87 -4.69 -11.51 -9.02
CA LEU A 87 -4.69 -11.17 -10.44
C LEU A 87 -3.62 -10.12 -10.73
N ILE A 88 -2.78 -10.36 -11.74
CA ILE A 88 -1.71 -9.47 -12.19
C ILE A 88 -2.10 -8.89 -13.54
N PRO A 89 -2.20 -7.56 -13.69
CA PRO A 89 -2.49 -6.96 -14.99
C PRO A 89 -1.31 -7.18 -15.94
N THR A 90 -1.59 -7.38 -17.22
CA THR A 90 -0.57 -7.60 -18.27
C THR A 90 0.32 -6.38 -18.51
N SER A 91 -0.20 -5.19 -18.21
CA SER A 91 0.56 -3.95 -18.12
C SER A 91 0.23 -3.24 -16.81
N PRO A 92 1.18 -2.54 -16.17
CA PRO A 92 0.93 -1.77 -14.96
C PRO A 92 -0.04 -0.60 -15.22
N PHE A 93 -0.74 -0.14 -14.18
CA PHE A 93 -1.54 1.07 -14.27
C PHE A 93 -0.63 2.29 -14.40
N GLU A 94 -0.96 3.17 -15.33
CA GLU A 94 -0.26 4.44 -15.54
C GLU A 94 -1.25 5.58 -15.27
N PHE A 95 -0.81 6.55 -14.47
CA PHE A 95 -1.57 7.75 -14.16
C PHE A 95 -0.80 8.97 -14.66
N LYS A 96 -1.52 10.04 -15.04
CA LYS A 96 -0.89 11.29 -15.51
C LYS A 96 -0.02 11.98 -14.45
N ARG A 97 -0.19 11.63 -13.17
CA ARG A 97 0.52 12.20 -12.02
C ARG A 97 1.77 11.37 -11.76
N SER A 98 2.91 12.03 -11.59
CA SER A 98 4.13 11.37 -11.10
C SER A 98 3.94 10.91 -9.66
N ILE A 99 4.27 9.64 -9.40
CA ILE A 99 4.06 8.96 -8.13
C ILE A 99 5.41 8.44 -7.63
N VAL A 100 5.65 8.57 -6.33
CA VAL A 100 6.75 7.89 -5.64
C VAL A 100 6.20 7.07 -4.47
N ILE A 101 6.75 5.88 -4.28
CA ILE A 101 6.49 5.03 -3.12
C ILE A 101 7.72 5.04 -2.21
N VAL A 102 7.53 5.47 -0.97
CA VAL A 102 8.55 5.44 0.08
C VAL A 102 8.48 4.09 0.79
N LEU A 103 9.57 3.33 0.75
CA LEU A 103 9.71 2.02 1.37
C LEU A 103 10.83 2.05 2.43
N PRO A 104 10.50 2.25 3.72
CA PRO A 104 11.47 2.08 4.78
C PRO A 104 11.92 0.63 4.94
N THR A 105 13.21 0.43 5.13
CA THR A 105 13.80 -0.90 5.32
C THR A 105 14.72 -0.97 6.53
N TYR A 106 14.58 -2.05 7.29
CA TYR A 106 15.55 -2.49 8.28
C TYR A 106 15.46 -4.01 8.41
N ASN A 107 16.48 -4.73 7.96
CA ASN A 107 16.47 -6.19 7.84
C ASN A 107 15.33 -6.73 6.94
N GLU A 108 15.18 -6.19 5.74
CA GLU A 108 14.12 -6.55 4.79
C GLU A 108 14.67 -7.20 3.50
N ARG A 109 15.92 -7.71 3.54
CA ARG A 109 16.61 -8.24 2.36
C ARG A 109 15.80 -9.31 1.63
N ALA A 110 15.13 -10.19 2.36
CA ALA A 110 14.32 -11.27 1.79
C ALA A 110 13.09 -10.76 1.02
N ASN A 111 12.56 -9.59 1.39
CA ASN A 111 11.31 -9.05 0.84
C ASN A 111 11.56 -8.02 -0.27
N LEU A 112 12.64 -7.24 -0.17
CA LEU A 112 12.84 -6.03 -0.96
C LEU A 112 12.72 -6.23 -2.48
N GLU A 113 13.51 -7.15 -3.06
CA GLU A 113 13.49 -7.36 -4.53
C GLU A 113 12.11 -7.88 -5.01
N ALA A 114 11.51 -8.81 -4.25
CA ALA A 114 10.20 -9.36 -4.60
C ALA A 114 9.13 -8.27 -4.56
N LEU A 115 9.16 -7.38 -3.56
CA LEU A 115 8.19 -6.31 -3.42
C LEU A 115 8.36 -5.25 -4.51
N VAL A 116 9.58 -4.80 -4.80
CA VAL A 116 9.87 -3.85 -5.89
C VAL A 116 9.34 -4.38 -7.24
N ARG A 117 9.56 -5.67 -7.52
CA ARG A 117 9.02 -6.33 -8.72
C ARG A 117 7.50 -6.40 -8.70
N ALA A 118 6.90 -6.71 -7.55
CA ALA A 118 5.45 -6.78 -7.42
C ALA A 118 4.80 -5.41 -7.65
N ILE A 119 5.31 -4.35 -7.02
CA ILE A 119 4.86 -2.96 -7.22
C ILE A 119 4.90 -2.59 -8.71
N SER A 120 6.03 -2.87 -9.38
CA SER A 120 6.24 -2.53 -10.79
C SER A 120 5.29 -3.27 -11.75
N ARG A 121 4.65 -4.36 -11.31
CA ARG A 121 3.60 -5.06 -12.10
C ARG A 121 2.24 -4.37 -12.02
N TYR A 122 1.96 -3.65 -10.94
CA TYR A 122 0.64 -3.04 -10.71
C TYR A 122 0.61 -1.55 -11.02
N LEU A 123 1.70 -0.83 -10.79
CA LEU A 123 1.71 0.63 -10.90
C LEU A 123 3.03 1.12 -11.50
N VAL A 124 2.92 2.04 -12.46
CA VAL A 124 4.06 2.86 -12.91
C VAL A 124 4.31 3.94 -11.86
N ALA A 125 5.39 3.78 -11.09
CA ALA A 125 5.80 4.71 -10.04
C ALA A 125 7.31 4.59 -9.78
N ASP A 126 7.91 5.67 -9.28
CA ASP A 126 9.25 5.60 -8.71
C ASP A 126 9.17 5.00 -7.30
N ILE A 127 10.26 4.39 -6.85
CA ILE A 127 10.39 3.79 -5.53
C ILE A 127 11.63 4.37 -4.87
N VAL A 128 11.48 4.91 -3.65
CA VAL A 128 12.62 5.28 -2.82
C VAL A 128 12.70 4.33 -1.64
N VAL A 129 13.76 3.52 -1.63
CA VAL A 129 14.11 2.65 -0.50
C VAL A 129 14.85 3.49 0.52
N VAL A 130 14.33 3.56 1.74
CA VAL A 130 14.98 4.29 2.86
C VAL A 130 15.56 3.25 3.82
N ASP A 131 16.86 3.00 3.71
CA ASP A 131 17.53 1.97 4.50
C ASP A 131 18.19 2.53 5.76
N ASP A 132 17.85 1.95 6.91
CA ASP A 132 18.33 2.33 8.23
C ASP A 132 19.64 1.62 8.61
N ASN A 133 20.61 1.61 7.68
CA ASN A 133 21.90 0.92 7.83
C ASN A 133 21.72 -0.56 8.20
N SER A 134 20.99 -1.29 7.36
CA SER A 134 20.63 -2.68 7.61
C SER A 134 21.85 -3.61 7.64
N PRO A 135 22.10 -4.35 8.74
CA PRO A 135 23.24 -5.25 8.85
C PRO A 135 23.12 -6.54 8.02
N ASP A 136 21.93 -6.86 7.52
CA ASP A 136 21.67 -8.07 6.73
C ASP A 136 22.02 -7.92 5.24
N GLY A 137 22.52 -6.76 4.83
CA GLY A 137 22.80 -6.43 3.42
C GLY A 137 21.58 -5.94 2.64
N THR A 138 20.50 -5.48 3.31
CA THR A 138 19.36 -4.85 2.62
C THR A 138 19.79 -3.61 1.81
N GLY A 139 20.62 -2.74 2.39
CA GLY A 139 21.12 -1.54 1.70
C GLY A 139 21.91 -1.86 0.42
N GLU A 140 22.79 -2.86 0.47
CA GLU A 140 23.54 -3.32 -0.72
C GLU A 140 22.62 -3.85 -1.82
N LEU A 141 21.56 -4.59 -1.43
CA LEU A 141 20.55 -5.05 -2.38
C LEU A 141 19.78 -3.88 -2.98
N ALA A 142 19.44 -2.86 -2.17
CA ALA A 142 18.78 -1.66 -2.66
C ALA A 142 19.63 -0.94 -3.72
N ASP A 143 20.94 -0.83 -3.51
CA ASP A 143 21.88 -0.23 -4.48
C ASP A 143 21.93 -1.02 -5.79
N GLN A 144 21.93 -2.36 -5.70
CA GLN A 144 21.89 -3.23 -6.89
C GLN A 144 20.58 -3.05 -7.67
N LEU A 145 19.45 -2.90 -6.96
CA LEU A 145 18.15 -2.66 -7.59
C LEU A 145 18.11 -1.28 -8.25
N SER A 146 18.66 -0.23 -7.62
CA SER A 146 18.75 1.11 -8.21
C SER A 146 19.64 1.14 -9.46
N CYS A 147 20.75 0.40 -9.48
CA CYS A 147 21.56 0.25 -10.69
C CYS A 147 20.82 -0.47 -11.82
N ARG A 148 19.95 -1.43 -11.48
CA ARG A 148 19.21 -2.25 -12.45
C ARG A 148 17.95 -1.55 -12.98
N TYR A 149 17.30 -0.76 -12.15
CA TYR A 149 15.99 -0.17 -12.41
C TYR A 149 16.05 1.34 -12.18
N GLY A 150 15.94 2.11 -13.27
CA GLY A 150 16.08 3.58 -13.22
C GLY A 150 14.99 4.31 -12.41
N HIS A 151 13.87 3.65 -12.11
CA HIS A 151 12.79 4.13 -11.24
C HIS A 151 12.99 3.77 -9.76
N VAL A 152 14.09 3.11 -9.40
CA VAL A 152 14.42 2.76 -8.01
C VAL A 152 15.55 3.65 -7.52
N HIS A 153 15.32 4.27 -6.36
CA HIS A 153 16.26 5.15 -5.67
C HIS A 153 16.53 4.62 -4.27
N VAL A 154 17.67 5.00 -3.71
CA VAL A 154 18.07 4.59 -2.35
C VAL A 154 18.45 5.82 -1.53
N LEU A 155 17.96 5.87 -0.31
CA LEU A 155 18.33 6.82 0.72
C LEU A 155 18.90 6.04 1.91
N HIS A 156 20.22 6.01 2.03
CA HIS A 156 20.90 5.40 3.17
C HIS A 156 20.91 6.37 4.36
N ARG A 157 20.38 5.91 5.48
CA ARG A 157 20.45 6.62 6.77
C ARG A 157 21.53 5.97 7.63
N PRO A 158 22.32 6.77 8.38
CA PRO A 158 23.50 6.24 9.08
C PRO A 158 23.15 5.32 10.26
N ASN A 159 21.97 5.49 10.87
CA ASN A 159 21.54 4.78 12.07
C ASN A 159 20.05 4.43 11.99
N LYS A 160 19.67 3.35 12.68
CA LYS A 160 18.27 2.99 12.91
C LYS A 160 17.64 3.87 13.99
N GLU A 161 16.92 4.91 13.56
CA GLU A 161 16.22 5.83 14.47
C GLU A 161 14.71 5.53 14.56
N GLY A 162 14.22 4.55 13.81
CA GLY A 162 12.84 4.08 13.85
C GLY A 162 12.02 4.46 12.61
N LEU A 163 10.79 3.92 12.55
CA LEU A 163 9.90 3.96 11.38
C LEU A 163 9.50 5.39 10.99
N GLY A 164 9.02 6.19 11.94
CA GLY A 164 8.62 7.58 11.69
C GLY A 164 9.75 8.41 11.06
N PRO A 165 10.94 8.49 11.68
CA PRO A 165 12.09 9.17 11.09
C PRO A 165 12.48 8.69 9.68
N ALA A 166 12.34 7.39 9.38
CA ALA A 166 12.61 6.85 8.04
C ALA A 166 11.61 7.40 7.01
N TYR A 167 10.32 7.38 7.34
CA TYR A 167 9.29 7.98 6.48
C TYR A 167 9.48 9.49 6.32
N LEU A 168 9.77 10.23 7.38
CA LEU A 168 10.02 11.67 7.31
C LEU A 168 11.22 11.98 6.38
N ALA A 169 12.28 11.18 6.43
CA ALA A 169 13.43 11.31 5.53
C ALA A 169 13.04 11.03 4.06
N GLY A 170 12.26 9.96 3.81
CA GLY A 170 11.73 9.65 2.47
C GLY A 170 10.77 10.71 1.93
N PHE A 171 9.89 11.25 2.78
CA PHE A 171 9.00 12.35 2.43
C PHE A 171 9.79 13.63 2.11
N ALA A 172 10.81 13.96 2.90
CA ALA A 172 11.67 15.11 2.60
C ALA A 172 12.40 14.92 1.26
N TRP A 173 12.92 13.72 0.98
CA TRP A 173 13.55 13.38 -0.29
C TRP A 173 12.58 13.52 -1.48
N ALA A 174 11.33 13.07 -1.32
CA ALA A 174 10.28 13.18 -2.33
C ALA A 174 9.84 14.63 -2.56
N LEU A 175 9.72 15.43 -1.50
CA LEU A 175 9.36 16.84 -1.57
C LEU A 175 10.45 17.70 -2.24
N GLN A 176 11.69 17.24 -2.30
CA GLN A 176 12.75 17.91 -3.09
C GLN A 176 12.66 17.64 -4.61
N ARG A 177 11.76 16.76 -5.04
CA ARG A 177 11.55 16.33 -6.44
C ARG A 177 10.15 16.69 -6.91
N ASN A 178 9.84 16.46 -8.18
CA ASN A 178 8.54 16.84 -8.78
C ASN A 178 7.53 15.68 -8.78
N TYR A 179 7.31 15.05 -7.62
CA TYR A 179 6.24 14.07 -7.45
C TYR A 179 4.94 14.74 -7.04
N HIS A 180 3.84 14.35 -7.68
CA HIS A 180 2.49 14.82 -7.35
C HIS A 180 1.88 14.02 -6.19
N LEU A 181 2.17 12.72 -6.15
CA LEU A 181 1.66 11.80 -5.14
C LEU A 181 2.82 11.08 -4.45
N ILE A 182 2.76 11.01 -3.12
CA ILE A 182 3.74 10.34 -2.28
C ILE A 182 3.01 9.23 -1.51
N ILE A 183 3.39 7.99 -1.77
CA ILE A 183 2.82 6.82 -1.14
C ILE A 183 3.77 6.35 -0.04
N GLU A 184 3.20 6.02 1.11
CA GLU A 184 3.87 5.31 2.19
C GLU A 184 3.40 3.85 2.18
N MET A 185 4.36 2.92 2.25
CA MET A 185 4.10 1.48 2.21
C MET A 185 5.24 0.70 2.89
N ASP A 186 4.89 -0.21 3.79
CA ASP A 186 5.87 -1.08 4.47
C ASP A 186 6.47 -2.16 3.52
N CYS A 187 7.73 -2.52 3.75
CA CYS A 187 8.50 -3.43 2.88
C CYS A 187 8.34 -4.94 3.23
N ASP A 188 7.15 -5.39 3.64
CA ASP A 188 6.95 -6.72 4.25
C ASP A 188 5.73 -7.50 3.71
N PHE A 189 5.11 -7.01 2.62
CA PHE A 189 3.89 -7.54 2.02
C PHE A 189 2.64 -7.51 2.93
N SER A 190 2.67 -6.82 4.08
CA SER A 190 1.46 -6.58 4.86
C SER A 190 0.44 -5.69 4.12
N HIS A 191 0.94 -4.88 3.21
CA HIS A 191 0.15 -4.09 2.26
C HIS A 191 0.24 -4.70 0.87
N ALA A 192 -0.93 -4.92 0.28
CA ALA A 192 -1.07 -5.56 -1.02
C ALA A 192 -0.68 -4.62 -2.17
N PRO A 193 0.32 -4.96 -3.02
CA PRO A 193 0.68 -4.14 -4.17
C PRO A 193 -0.48 -3.94 -5.18
N TRP A 194 -1.44 -4.87 -5.25
CA TRP A 194 -2.61 -4.75 -6.14
C TRP A 194 -3.62 -3.69 -5.70
N ASP A 195 -3.55 -3.20 -4.46
CA ASP A 195 -4.40 -2.09 -3.98
C ASP A 195 -3.80 -0.71 -4.32
N LEU A 196 -2.53 -0.63 -4.78
CA LEU A 196 -1.88 0.64 -5.14
C LEU A 196 -2.64 1.45 -6.20
N PRO A 197 -3.15 0.87 -7.32
CA PRO A 197 -3.91 1.64 -8.30
C PRO A 197 -5.19 2.25 -7.72
N ARG A 198 -5.90 1.52 -6.83
CA ARG A 198 -7.09 2.03 -6.15
C ARG A 198 -6.75 3.18 -5.19
N LEU A 199 -5.65 3.05 -4.46
CA LEU A 199 -5.15 4.09 -3.55
C LEU A 199 -4.82 5.39 -4.31
N VAL A 200 -4.15 5.28 -5.46
CA VAL A 200 -3.84 6.41 -6.35
C VAL A 200 -5.10 7.02 -6.94
N HIS A 201 -6.05 6.18 -7.40
CA HIS A 201 -7.31 6.63 -7.99
C HIS A 201 -8.10 7.55 -7.04
N ARG A 202 -8.24 7.18 -5.77
CA ARG A 202 -8.95 8.01 -4.77
C ARG A 202 -8.30 9.38 -4.50
N CYS A 203 -7.00 9.51 -4.74
CA CYS A 203 -6.33 10.82 -4.64
C CYS A 203 -6.76 11.79 -5.75
N HIS A 204 -7.60 11.37 -6.70
CA HIS A 204 -8.25 12.28 -7.63
C HIS A 204 -9.17 13.27 -6.89
N THR A 205 -9.85 12.83 -5.83
CA THR A 205 -10.80 13.64 -5.06
C THR A 205 -10.36 13.94 -3.63
N ALA A 206 -9.48 13.12 -3.04
CA ALA A 206 -8.96 13.34 -1.69
C ALA A 206 -7.52 13.89 -1.68
N ASP A 207 -7.14 14.59 -0.62
CA ASP A 207 -5.77 15.05 -0.36
C ASP A 207 -4.93 14.01 0.38
N LEU A 208 -5.57 13.19 1.20
CA LEU A 208 -4.98 12.02 1.87
C LEU A 208 -5.92 10.82 1.71
N VAL A 209 -5.39 9.71 1.21
CA VAL A 209 -6.10 8.42 1.21
C VAL A 209 -5.38 7.45 2.13
N ILE A 210 -6.13 6.85 3.06
CA ILE A 210 -5.62 5.86 4.00
C ILE A 210 -6.18 4.48 3.63
N GLY A 211 -5.29 3.51 3.42
CA GLY A 211 -5.66 2.10 3.38
C GLY A 211 -6.15 1.66 4.76
N SER A 212 -7.46 1.46 4.88
CA SER A 212 -8.15 1.27 6.15
C SER A 212 -8.61 -0.17 6.34
N ARG A 213 -8.29 -0.71 7.52
CA ARG A 213 -8.73 -2.04 7.98
C ARG A 213 -10.13 -2.03 8.56
N TYR A 214 -10.69 -0.85 8.85
CA TYR A 214 -11.86 -0.69 9.72
C TYR A 214 -13.08 -0.04 9.04
N VAL A 215 -12.97 0.33 7.76
CA VAL A 215 -14.11 0.67 6.92
C VAL A 215 -14.76 -0.59 6.31
N PRO A 216 -16.03 -0.52 5.84
CA PRO A 216 -16.69 -1.65 5.17
C PRO A 216 -15.85 -2.24 4.03
N GLY A 217 -15.70 -3.57 4.01
CA GLY A 217 -14.82 -4.30 3.08
C GLY A 217 -13.36 -4.44 3.54
N GLY A 218 -12.92 -3.60 4.49
CA GLY A 218 -11.60 -3.68 5.12
C GLY A 218 -11.49 -4.84 6.12
N GLY A 219 -10.26 -5.25 6.41
CA GLY A 219 -10.04 -6.27 7.44
C GLY A 219 -8.59 -6.62 7.71
N THR A 220 -8.42 -7.55 8.66
CA THR A 220 -7.12 -8.10 9.05
C THR A 220 -7.15 -9.62 8.93
N GLU A 221 -6.13 -10.21 8.35
CA GLU A 221 -5.95 -11.66 8.23
C GLU A 221 -4.87 -12.13 9.22
N ASN A 222 -5.01 -13.37 9.72
CA ASN A 222 -4.08 -14.00 10.68
C ASN A 222 -3.92 -13.30 12.04
N TRP A 223 -4.69 -12.26 12.34
CA TRP A 223 -4.72 -11.63 13.67
C TRP A 223 -5.56 -12.43 14.66
N ASN A 224 -5.02 -12.67 15.85
CA ASN A 224 -5.83 -13.17 16.97
C ASN A 224 -6.89 -12.14 17.40
N ALA A 225 -7.99 -12.62 17.98
CA ALA A 225 -9.13 -11.78 18.36
C ALA A 225 -8.73 -10.65 19.34
N ARG A 226 -7.79 -10.91 20.26
CA ARG A 226 -7.30 -9.94 21.23
C ARG A 226 -6.61 -8.75 20.54
N ARG A 227 -5.69 -9.01 19.61
CA ARG A 227 -4.97 -7.97 18.87
C ARG A 227 -5.93 -7.13 18.03
N ARG A 228 -6.89 -7.79 17.36
CA ARG A 228 -7.94 -7.09 16.59
C ARG A 228 -8.78 -6.19 17.48
N PHE A 229 -9.18 -6.68 18.66
CA PHE A 229 -9.95 -5.90 19.63
C PHE A 229 -9.16 -4.68 20.13
N ILE A 230 -7.93 -4.88 20.61
CA ILE A 230 -7.05 -3.81 21.10
C ILE A 230 -6.85 -2.74 20.04
N SER A 231 -6.54 -3.14 18.81
CA SER A 231 -6.28 -2.19 17.73
C SER A 231 -7.53 -1.41 17.34
N ARG A 232 -8.70 -2.06 17.29
CA ARG A 232 -9.97 -1.37 17.03
C ARG A 232 -10.32 -0.39 18.15
N CYS A 233 -10.18 -0.78 19.41
CA CYS A 233 -10.38 0.13 20.55
C CYS A 233 -9.43 1.32 20.53
N GLY A 234 -8.15 1.11 20.19
CA GLY A 234 -7.18 2.19 20.06
C GLY A 234 -7.59 3.21 18.98
N ASN A 235 -7.97 2.75 17.79
CA ASN A 235 -8.42 3.64 16.72
C ASN A 235 -9.73 4.36 17.07
N THR A 236 -10.69 3.66 17.70
CA THR A 236 -11.94 4.30 18.18
C THR A 236 -11.66 5.36 19.24
N TYR A 237 -10.73 5.11 20.17
CA TYR A 237 -10.31 6.10 21.16
C TYR A 237 -9.76 7.36 20.48
N VAL A 238 -8.85 7.20 19.51
CA VAL A 238 -8.25 8.33 18.78
C VAL A 238 -9.32 9.12 18.02
N SER A 239 -10.19 8.42 17.27
CA SER A 239 -11.30 9.04 16.53
C SER A 239 -12.22 9.87 17.43
N LEU A 240 -12.64 9.31 18.57
CA LEU A 240 -13.51 10.01 19.53
C LEU A 240 -12.79 11.20 20.19
N PHE A 241 -11.53 11.02 20.57
CA PHE A 241 -10.75 12.05 21.26
C PHE A 241 -10.46 13.26 20.34
N LEU A 242 -10.09 12.99 19.09
CA LEU A 242 -9.77 14.03 18.10
C LEU A 242 -10.99 14.56 17.35
N GLY A 243 -12.17 13.95 17.54
CA GLY A 243 -13.42 14.39 16.91
C GLY A 243 -13.41 14.25 15.38
N SER A 244 -12.81 13.19 14.84
CA SER A 244 -12.67 12.96 13.40
C SER A 244 -13.25 11.60 12.98
N THR A 245 -13.72 11.54 11.73
CA THR A 245 -14.39 10.38 11.12
C THR A 245 -13.43 9.31 10.58
N ILE A 246 -12.11 9.49 10.72
CA ILE A 246 -11.12 8.50 10.31
C ILE A 246 -11.26 7.24 11.19
N HIS A 247 -11.34 6.06 10.57
CA HIS A 247 -11.46 4.78 11.25
C HIS A 247 -10.11 4.09 11.48
N ASP A 248 -9.12 4.33 10.61
CA ASP A 248 -7.78 3.73 10.72
C ASP A 248 -6.64 4.76 10.81
N TRP A 249 -6.41 5.25 12.02
CA TRP A 249 -5.37 6.24 12.34
C TRP A 249 -3.95 5.69 12.31
N THR A 250 -3.81 4.36 12.27
CA THR A 250 -2.52 3.67 12.46
C THR A 250 -2.04 2.91 11.23
N GLY A 251 -2.84 2.86 10.17
CA GLY A 251 -2.47 2.21 8.91
C GLY A 251 -1.32 2.94 8.20
N GLY A 252 -0.27 2.21 7.85
CA GLY A 252 0.93 2.71 7.13
C GLY A 252 0.88 2.48 5.62
N PHE A 253 -0.33 2.39 5.04
CA PHE A 253 -0.53 2.39 3.60
C PHE A 253 -1.32 3.62 3.22
N ARG A 254 -0.62 4.66 2.79
CA ARG A 254 -1.19 5.99 2.63
C ARG A 254 -0.72 6.63 1.35
N CYS A 255 -1.57 7.42 0.72
CA CYS A 255 -1.18 8.25 -0.41
C CYS A 255 -1.50 9.70 -0.07
N TYR A 256 -0.47 10.54 -0.13
CA TYR A 256 -0.53 11.95 0.11
C TYR A 256 -0.44 12.71 -1.20
N ARG A 257 -1.28 13.73 -1.37
CA ARG A 257 -0.95 14.81 -2.29
C ARG A 257 0.26 15.57 -1.78
N ARG A 258 1.15 15.92 -2.71
CA ARG A 258 2.37 16.69 -2.42
C ARG A 258 2.07 17.97 -1.63
N GLU A 259 1.04 18.70 -2.05
CA GLU A 259 0.68 20.00 -1.49
C GLU A 259 0.29 19.89 -0.01
N LEU A 260 -0.43 18.81 0.34
CA LEU A 260 -0.77 18.50 1.72
C LEU A 260 0.48 18.18 2.52
N LEU A 261 1.30 17.25 2.03
CA LEU A 261 2.51 16.78 2.74
C LEU A 261 3.50 17.92 2.98
N ALA A 262 3.65 18.83 2.01
CA ALA A 262 4.50 20.02 2.13
C ALA A 262 4.04 21.00 3.23
N ARG A 263 2.73 21.07 3.50
CA ARG A 263 2.15 21.96 4.53
C ARG A 263 2.17 21.38 5.94
N MET A 264 2.48 20.09 6.10
CA MET A 264 2.44 19.39 7.40
C MET A 264 3.58 19.75 8.36
N ASN A 265 4.56 20.57 7.96
CA ASN A 265 5.74 20.93 8.76
C ASN A 265 6.43 19.69 9.37
N LEU A 266 6.84 18.77 8.50
CA LEU A 266 7.36 17.44 8.86
C LEU A 266 8.51 17.46 9.88
N ALA A 267 9.30 18.54 9.90
CA ALA A 267 10.41 18.71 10.84
C ALA A 267 9.99 18.82 12.32
N THR A 268 8.72 19.15 12.60
CA THR A 268 8.21 19.27 13.97
C THR A 268 7.47 18.03 14.46
N VAL A 269 7.44 16.95 13.68
CA VAL A 269 6.81 15.68 14.10
C VAL A 269 7.61 15.09 15.25
N GLN A 270 6.94 14.81 16.37
CA GLN A 270 7.58 14.34 17.60
C GLN A 270 7.16 12.93 18.00
N ALA A 271 6.00 12.47 17.53
CA ALA A 271 5.51 11.15 17.86
C ALA A 271 6.44 10.06 17.31
N LYS A 272 6.62 9.02 18.12
CA LYS A 272 7.49 7.88 17.82
C LYS A 272 6.66 6.64 17.49
N GLY A 273 7.35 5.58 17.06
CA GLY A 273 6.73 4.29 16.79
C GLY A 273 5.67 4.40 15.71
N TYR A 274 4.49 3.83 15.93
CA TYR A 274 3.34 3.93 15.02
C TYR A 274 2.48 5.18 15.26
N ILE A 275 2.71 5.93 16.36
CA ILE A 275 1.90 7.11 16.70
C ILE A 275 2.18 8.28 15.78
N PHE A 276 3.33 8.32 15.09
CA PHE A 276 3.57 9.31 14.04
C PHE A 276 2.50 9.28 12.94
N GLN A 277 1.90 8.11 12.67
CA GLN A 277 0.78 7.99 11.74
C GLN A 277 -0.44 8.78 12.21
N VAL A 278 -0.72 8.70 13.51
CA VAL A 278 -1.81 9.45 14.14
C VAL A 278 -1.52 10.94 14.04
N GLU A 279 -0.27 11.35 14.29
CA GLU A 279 0.15 12.74 14.19
C GLU A 279 0.04 13.31 12.76
N LEU A 280 0.49 12.56 11.75
CA LEU A 280 0.36 13.01 10.36
C LEU A 280 -1.10 13.08 9.91
N ALA A 281 -1.94 12.11 10.29
CA ALA A 281 -3.36 12.14 9.98
C ALA A 281 -4.06 13.31 10.71
N TRP A 282 -3.71 13.57 11.96
CA TRP A 282 -4.25 14.70 12.72
C TRP A 282 -3.85 16.04 12.09
N ARG A 283 -2.58 16.21 11.70
CA ARG A 283 -2.13 17.40 10.97
C ARG A 283 -2.87 17.59 9.65
N ALA A 284 -3.20 16.51 8.93
CA ALA A 284 -4.03 16.59 7.73
C ALA A 284 -5.42 17.18 8.05
N VAL A 285 -6.07 16.65 9.09
CA VAL A 285 -7.37 17.14 9.56
C VAL A 285 -7.30 18.63 9.97
N GLN A 286 -6.27 19.02 10.71
CA GLN A 286 -6.08 20.43 11.11
C GLN A 286 -5.84 21.37 9.94
N LEU A 287 -5.23 20.89 8.87
CA LEU A 287 -5.03 21.65 7.63
C LEU A 287 -6.29 21.73 6.75
N GLY A 288 -7.40 21.13 7.20
CA GLY A 288 -8.67 21.07 6.47
C GLY A 288 -8.62 20.16 5.24
N ALA A 289 -7.75 19.15 5.25
CA ALA A 289 -7.58 18.24 4.13
C ALA A 289 -8.79 17.32 3.94
N ASP A 290 -9.13 17.02 2.68
CA ASP A 290 -10.08 15.96 2.37
C ASP A 290 -9.39 14.60 2.60
N VAL A 291 -9.78 13.90 3.68
CA VAL A 291 -9.26 12.58 4.05
C VAL A 291 -10.27 11.50 3.68
N ASP A 292 -9.83 10.51 2.93
CA ASP A 292 -10.64 9.36 2.52
C ASP A 292 -10.00 8.03 2.93
N GLU A 293 -10.81 6.98 3.05
CA GLU A 293 -10.38 5.66 3.52
C GLU A 293 -10.73 4.55 2.51
N LEU A 294 -9.68 3.92 1.97
CA LEU A 294 -9.78 2.79 1.04
C LEU A 294 -9.83 1.47 1.81
N PRO A 295 -10.85 0.60 1.63
CA PRO A 295 -10.84 -0.72 2.27
C PRO A 295 -9.69 -1.58 1.74
N ILE A 296 -8.86 -2.06 2.68
CA ILE A 296 -7.75 -2.99 2.42
C ILE A 296 -7.83 -4.22 3.33
N ARG A 297 -7.18 -5.29 2.90
CA ARG A 297 -6.91 -6.48 3.71
C ARG A 297 -5.46 -6.46 4.16
N PHE A 298 -5.26 -6.34 5.47
CA PHE A 298 -3.93 -6.34 6.08
C PHE A 298 -3.55 -7.74 6.54
N CYS A 299 -2.42 -8.26 6.06
CA CYS A 299 -1.88 -9.56 6.47
C CYS A 299 -0.65 -9.35 7.35
N ASP A 300 -0.55 -10.06 8.47
CA ASP A 300 0.70 -10.04 9.25
C ASP A 300 1.88 -10.63 8.46
N ARG A 301 3.09 -10.15 8.79
CA ARG A 301 4.34 -10.80 8.38
C ARG A 301 4.30 -12.30 8.75
N ILE A 302 4.79 -13.15 7.86
CA ILE A 302 4.89 -14.60 8.10
C ILE A 302 5.84 -14.90 9.28
N GLU A 303 6.77 -13.97 9.60
CA GLU A 303 7.65 -14.07 10.76
C GLU A 303 7.72 -12.75 11.56
N GLY A 304 7.47 -12.83 12.87
CA GLY A 304 7.71 -11.72 13.81
C GLY A 304 6.78 -11.75 15.03
N GLN A 305 7.36 -11.73 16.23
CA GLN A 305 6.58 -11.58 17.46
C GLN A 305 5.87 -10.22 17.49
N SER A 306 4.57 -10.23 17.80
CA SER A 306 3.70 -9.05 17.89
C SER A 306 4.32 -7.93 18.74
N LYS A 307 4.68 -6.81 18.11
CA LYS A 307 5.14 -5.58 18.77
C LYS A 307 4.03 -4.82 19.54
N LEU A 308 2.76 -5.20 19.37
CA LEU A 308 1.63 -4.60 20.09
C LEU A 308 1.56 -5.12 21.53
N GLY A 309 2.42 -4.58 22.39
CA GLY A 309 2.39 -4.77 23.83
C GLY A 309 1.56 -3.72 24.56
N TRP A 310 1.31 -3.94 25.87
CA TRP A 310 0.65 -2.95 26.75
C TRP A 310 1.34 -1.58 26.73
N GLN A 311 2.67 -1.56 26.54
CA GLN A 311 3.47 -0.34 26.43
C GLN A 311 3.03 0.54 25.25
N SER A 312 2.75 -0.05 24.08
CA SER A 312 2.27 0.70 22.90
C SER A 312 0.89 1.32 23.12
N ILE A 313 0.04 0.68 23.93
CA ILE A 313 -1.28 1.21 24.30
C ILE A 313 -1.12 2.41 25.23
N VAL A 314 -0.27 2.29 26.25
CA VAL A 314 0.01 3.38 27.21
C VAL A 314 0.65 4.57 26.50
N GLU A 315 1.58 4.31 25.56
CA GLU A 315 2.18 5.34 24.71
C GLU A 315 1.11 6.08 23.90
N ALA A 316 0.20 5.36 23.23
CA ALA A 316 -0.90 5.97 22.49
C ALA A 316 -1.79 6.85 23.37
N LEU A 317 -2.16 6.36 24.56
CA LEU A 317 -3.02 7.09 25.50
C LEU A 317 -2.39 8.38 26.04
N MET A 318 -1.05 8.46 26.11
CA MET A 318 -0.36 9.66 26.58
C MET A 318 0.01 10.62 25.45
N GLU A 319 0.45 10.10 24.30
CA GLU A 319 0.95 10.94 23.20
C GLU A 319 -0.18 11.62 22.44
N VAL A 320 -1.36 11.01 22.32
CA VAL A 320 -2.50 11.61 21.61
C VAL A 320 -3.00 12.91 22.28
N PRO A 321 -3.23 12.98 23.61
CA PRO A 321 -3.54 14.24 24.28
C PRO A 321 -2.42 15.27 24.19
N LYS A 322 -1.14 14.86 24.34
CA LYS A 322 -0.01 15.79 24.21
C LYS A 322 0.08 16.40 22.83
N MET A 323 -0.14 15.60 21.79
CA MET A 323 -0.19 16.04 20.41
C MET A 323 -1.32 17.04 20.21
N TYR A 324 -2.53 16.74 20.69
CA TYR A 324 -3.69 17.64 20.59
C TYR A 324 -3.43 19.01 21.24
N LEU A 325 -2.80 19.04 22.41
CA LEU A 325 -2.52 20.29 23.15
C LEU A 325 -1.39 21.15 22.56
N ARG A 326 -0.53 20.57 21.71
CA ARG A 326 0.57 21.29 21.04
C ARG A 326 0.13 21.98 19.76
N ALA A 327 -1.03 21.59 19.25
CA ALA A 327 -1.47 21.86 17.91
C ALA A 327 -2.51 22.99 17.84
#